data_AF-A0A3C1UFC1-F1
#
_entry.id   AF-A0A3C1UFC1-F1
#
_cell.length_a   1.000
_cell.length_b   1.000
_cell.length_c   1.000
_cell.angle_alpha   90.00
_cell.angle_beta   90.00
_cell.angle_gamma   90.00
#
_symmetry.space_group_name_H-M   'P 1'
#
loop_
_entity.id
_entity.type
_entity.pdbx_description
1 polymer ?
#
loop_
_entity_poly.entity_id
_entity_poly.type
_entity_poly.pdbx_seq_one_letter_code
_entity_poly.pdbx_strand_id
1 'polypeptide(L)' 'MDTQRLLKYTAAVISEFSLAHNLTLAQAFRYLKRYKGIEFVKRHYEVEHTLSFDDVVDDLTTYCKRMGGRLV' A
#
# COMPACT_ATOMS: atom_id res chain seq x y z
N MET A 1 7.44 -18.08 -1.55
CA MET A 1 6.26 -17.21 -1.74
C MET A 1 5.85 -17.25 -3.21
N ASP A 2 4.57 -17.50 -3.49
CA ASP A 2 4.04 -17.47 -4.85
C ASP A 2 3.98 -16.02 -5.35
N THR A 3 4.80 -15.70 -6.35
CA THR A 3 4.89 -14.37 -6.96
C THR A 3 3.54 -13.85 -7.46
N GLN A 4 2.64 -14.74 -7.89
CA GLN A 4 1.32 -14.37 -8.39
C GLN A 4 0.40 -13.86 -7.26
N ARG A 5 0.48 -14.45 -6.07
CA ARG A 5 -0.31 -14.03 -4.91
C ARG A 5 0.12 -12.64 -4.43
N LEU A 6 1.43 -12.43 -4.30
CA LEU A 6 1.96 -11.12 -3.93
C LEU A 6 1.56 -10.04 -4.94
N LEU A 7 1.61 -10.34 -6.25
CA LEU A 7 1.22 -9.38 -7.28
C LEU A 7 -0.26 -8.99 -7.17
N LYS A 8 -1.15 -9.98 -7.03
CA LYS A 8 -2.60 -9.75 -6.87
C LYS A 8 -2.90 -8.95 -5.60
N TYR A 9 -2.27 -9.32 -4.49
CA TYR A 9 -2.40 -8.61 -3.22
C TYR A 9 -1.91 -7.16 -3.34
N THR A 10 -0.72 -6.95 -3.91
CA THR A 10 -0.17 -5.60 -4.11
C THR A 10 -1.11 -4.74 -4.97
N ALA A 11 -1.70 -5.31 -6.03
CA ALA A 11 -2.66 -4.59 -6.87
C ALA A 11 -3.94 -4.22 -6.10
N ALA A 12 -4.47 -5.13 -5.28
CA ALA A 12 -5.61 -4.86 -4.41
C ALA A 12 -5.31 -3.73 -3.41
N VAL A 13 -4.17 -3.81 -2.71
CA VAL A 13 -3.74 -2.78 -1.76
C VAL A 13 -3.60 -1.40 -2.43
N ILE A 14 -3.06 -1.32 -3.65
CA ILE A 14 -2.97 -0.05 -4.39
C ILE A 14 -4.37 0.49 -4.72
N SER A 15 -5.32 -0.40 -5.05
CA SER A 15 -6.71 -0.03 -5.33
C SER A 15 -7.39 0.53 -4.08
N GLU A 16 -7.33 -0.18 -2.96
CA GLU A 16 -7.92 0.25 -1.69
C GLU A 16 -7.29 1.56 -1.18
N PHE A 17 -5.96 1.68 -1.28
CA PHE A 17 -5.25 2.92 -0.95
C PHE A 17 -5.73 4.10 -1.83
N SER A 18 -6.02 3.84 -3.10
CA SER A 18 -6.54 4.87 -4.00
C SER A 18 -7.94 5.34 -3.60
N LEU A 19 -8.81 4.42 -3.19
CA LEU A 19 -10.16 4.72 -2.74
C LEU A 19 -10.14 5.50 -1.43
N ALA A 20 -9.37 5.04 -0.44
CA ALA A 20 -9.28 5.65 0.88
C ALA A 20 -8.77 7.11 0.84
N HIS A 21 -7.84 7.41 -0.08
CA HIS A 21 -7.25 8.75 -0.23
C HIS A 21 -7.84 9.57 -1.38
N ASN A 22 -8.93 9.11 -1.99
CA ASN A 22 -9.57 9.73 -3.15
C ASN A 22 -8.57 10.09 -4.28
N LEU A 23 -7.70 9.14 -4.60
CA LEU A 23 -6.68 9.23 -5.64
C LEU A 23 -7.09 8.37 -6.85
N THR A 24 -6.61 8.76 -8.03
CA THR A 24 -6.57 7.80 -9.15
C THR A 24 -5.59 6.67 -8.84
N LEU A 25 -5.82 5.49 -9.41
CA LEU A 25 -4.92 4.33 -9.26
C LEU A 25 -3.46 4.68 -9.62
N ALA A 26 -3.26 5.51 -10.65
CA ALA A 26 -1.95 5.97 -11.07
C ALA A 26 -1.29 6.93 -10.05
N GLN A 27 -2.06 7.80 -9.39
CA GLN A 27 -1.55 8.64 -8.31
C GLN A 27 -1.17 7.81 -7.09
N ALA A 28 -2.03 6.87 -6.67
CA ALA A 28 -1.75 5.95 -5.57
C ALA A 28 -0.48 5.13 -5.82
N PHE A 29 -0.35 4.52 -7.00
CA PHE A 29 0.85 3.77 -7.37
C PHE A 29 2.11 4.65 -7.34
N ARG A 30 2.07 5.84 -7.94
CA ARG A 30 3.23 6.76 -7.93
C ARG A 30 3.60 7.19 -6.52
N TYR A 31 2.61 7.47 -5.67
CA TYR A 31 2.82 7.85 -4.28
C TYR A 31 3.48 6.72 -3.48
N LEU A 32 2.88 5.52 -3.50
CA LEU A 32 3.40 4.35 -2.81
C LEU A 32 4.79 3.96 -3.32
N LYS A 33 5.06 4.09 -4.63
CA LYS A 33 6.39 3.86 -5.20
C LYS A 33 7.40 4.89 -4.69
N ARG A 34 7.05 6.19 -4.67
CA ARG A 34 7.93 7.29 -4.24
C ARG A 34 8.32 7.18 -2.77
N TYR A 35 7.38 6.78 -1.91
CA TYR A 35 7.55 6.72 -0.46
C TYR A 35 7.72 5.30 0.08
N LYS A 36 8.24 4.38 -0.76
CA LYS A 36 8.58 2.99 -0.42
C LYS A 36 7.43 2.11 0.09
N GLY A 37 6.16 2.52 -0.05
CA GLY A 37 4.99 1.72 0.32
C GLY A 37 4.90 0.39 -0.42
N ILE A 38 5.33 0.31 -1.69
CA ILE A 38 5.37 -0.97 -2.42
C ILE A 38 6.40 -1.93 -1.80
N GLU A 39 7.52 -1.42 -1.28
CA GLU A 39 8.51 -2.25 -0.58
C GLU A 39 7.96 -2.73 0.77
N PHE A 40 7.23 -1.86 1.49
CA PHE A 40 6.53 -2.22 2.72
C PHE A 40 5.58 -3.40 2.51
N VAL A 41 4.68 -3.33 1.52
CA VAL A 41 3.73 -4.41 1.19
C VAL A 41 4.45 -5.73 0.91
N LYS A 42 5.58 -5.69 0.20
CA LYS A 42 6.36 -6.89 -0.10
C LYS A 42 7.06 -7.47 1.13
N ARG A 43 7.63 -6.61 1.96
CA ARG A 43 8.40 -6.99 3.15
C ARG A 43 7.50 -7.55 4.25
N HIS A 44 6.30 -7.00 4.39
CA HIS A 44 5.36 -7.34 5.47
C HIS A 44 4.18 -8.20 5.01
N TYR A 45 4.22 -8.72 3.77
CA TYR A 45 3.15 -9.51 3.17
C TYR A 45 2.59 -10.58 4.13
N GLU A 46 3.44 -11.39 4.76
CA GLU A 46 3.04 -12.50 5.64
C GLU A 46 2.17 -12.07 6.84
N VAL A 47 2.21 -10.79 7.22
CA VAL A 47 1.37 -10.21 8.28
C VAL A 47 0.21 -9.44 7.66
N GLU A 48 0.51 -8.49 6.79
CA GLU A 48 -0.47 -7.56 6.21
C GLU A 48 -1.62 -8.27 5.51
N HIS A 49 -1.36 -9.39 4.81
CA HIS A 49 -2.41 -10.12 4.09
C HIS A 49 -3.46 -10.79 4.99
N THR A 50 -3.23 -10.83 6.30
CA THR A 50 -4.18 -11.36 7.30
C THR A 50 -5.03 -10.27 7.95
N LEU A 51 -4.69 -9.00 7.70
CA LEU A 51 -5.38 -7.84 8.25
C LEU A 51 -6.52 -7.40 7.31
N SER A 52 -7.37 -6.50 7.83
CA SER A 52 -8.33 -5.80 6.99
C SER A 52 -7.62 -4.81 6.07
N PHE A 53 -8.24 -4.46 4.93
CA PHE A 53 -7.65 -3.46 4.05
C PHE A 53 -7.56 -2.08 4.70
N ASP A 54 -8.49 -1.74 5.60
CA ASP A 54 -8.45 -0.47 6.34
C ASP A 54 -7.18 -0.38 7.20
N ASP A 55 -6.84 -1.44 7.94
CA ASP A 55 -5.61 -1.50 8.74
C ASP A 55 -4.35 -1.36 7.85
N VAL A 56 -4.30 -2.10 6.73
CA VAL A 56 -3.18 -2.05 5.78
C VAL A 56 -3.01 -0.65 5.17
N VAL A 57 -4.12 0.02 4.85
CA VAL A 57 -4.10 1.40 4.34
C VAL A 57 -3.60 2.38 5.39
N ASP A 58 -4.01 2.24 6.65
CA ASP A 58 -3.56 3.09 7.75
C ASP A 58 -2.06 2.91 8.04
N ASP A 59 -1.59 1.66 8.03
CA ASP A 59 -0.17 1.33 8.18
C ASP A 59 0.65 1.89 7.03
N LEU A 60 0.19 1.74 5.78
CA LEU A 60 0.82 2.34 4.61
C LEU A 60 0.84 3.86 4.67
N THR A 61 -0.24 4.48 5.11
CA THR A 61 -0.35 5.93 5.24
C THR A 61 0.66 6.44 6.27
N THR A 62 0.72 5.78 7.42
CA THR A 62 1.66 6.09 8.50
C THR A 62 3.11 5.87 8.08
N TYR A 63 3.40 4.74 7.44
CA TYR A 63 4.71 4.42 6.92
C TYR A 63 5.16 5.45 5.88
N CYS A 64 4.32 5.76 4.89
CA CYS A 64 4.65 6.75 3.87
C CYS A 64 4.83 8.15 4.45
N LYS A 65 4.05 8.55 5.47
CA LYS A 65 4.24 9.81 6.22
C LYS A 65 5.63 9.87 6.86
N ARG A 66 6.09 8.79 7.51
CA ARG A 66 7.46 8.68 8.07
C ARG A 66 8.56 8.76 7.01
N MET A 67 8.27 8.34 5.78
CA MET A 67 9.17 8.44 4.64
C MET A 67 9.11 9.80 3.91
N GLY A 68 8.41 10.80 4.45
CA GLY A 68 8.30 12.16 3.88
C GLY A 68 7.08 12.37 2.97
N GLY A 69 6.13 11.43 2.96
CA GLY A 69 4.82 11.57 2.34
C GLY A 69 3.93 12.56 3.09
N ARG A 70 3.05 13.26 2.36
CA ARG A 70 2.21 14.34 2.92
C ARG A 70 0.74 14.22 2.49
N LEU A 71 0.26 13.01 2.20
CA LEU A 71 -1.18 12.79 2.07
C LEU A 71 -1.86 13.13 3.40
N VAL A 72 -2.94 13.90 3.32
CA VAL A 72 -3.71 14.36 4.47
C VAL A 72 -4.77 13.32 4.75
#